data_AF-A0A840X5P2-F1
#
_entry.id   AF-A0A840X5P2-F1
#
_cell.length_a   1.000
_cell.length_b   1.000
_cell.length_c   1.000
_cell.angle_alpha   90.00
_cell.angle_beta   90.00
_cell.angle_gamma   90.00
#
_symmetry.space_group_name_H-M   'P 1'
#
loop_
_entity.id
_entity.type
_entity.pdbx_description
1 polymer ?
#
loop_
_entity_poly.entity_id
_entity_poly.type
_entity_poly.pdbx_seq_one_letter_code
_entity_poly.pdbx_strand_id
1 'polypeptide(L)'
;MTSAEIEYKSVPAPTRPNKYKGIKDIDERMAMTLDEVLNAEAQKGWSYAGSQILGCERKRGLFRRSERVDTTFLIFSRPKPSRVMAPAETTPGLGSVHDI
;
A
#
# COMPACT_ATOMS: atom_id res chain seq x y z
N MET A 1 -19.18 11.45 13.73
CA MET A 1 -17.74 11.21 13.45
C MET A 1 -17.63 10.76 12.01
N THR A 2 -17.07 11.58 11.12
CA THR A 2 -16.77 11.12 9.75
C THR A 2 -15.53 10.25 9.82
N SER A 3 -15.70 8.93 9.76
CA SER A 3 -14.57 8.02 9.61
C SER A 3 -13.84 8.38 8.32
N ALA A 4 -12.55 8.68 8.39
CA ALA A 4 -11.73 8.87 7.20
C ALA A 4 -11.68 7.55 6.43
N GLU A 5 -11.92 7.59 5.12
CA GLU A 5 -11.75 6.42 4.28
C GLU A 5 -10.25 6.06 4.23
N ILE A 6 -9.92 4.79 4.47
CA ILE A 6 -8.54 4.31 4.50
C ILE A 6 -8.23 3.61 3.20
N GLU A 7 -7.04 3.87 2.64
CA GLU A 7 -6.46 3.04 1.61
C GLU A 7 -5.31 2.19 2.16
N TYR A 8 -5.16 1.00 1.57
CA TYR A 8 -4.15 0.02 1.95
C TYR A 8 -3.22 -0.29 0.78
N LYS A 9 -1.98 -0.63 1.12
CA LYS A 9 -0.96 -1.07 0.18
C LYS A 9 -0.24 -2.29 0.75
N SER A 10 -0.02 -3.30 -0.08
CA SER A 10 0.76 -4.48 0.26
C SER A 10 2.07 -4.49 -0.51
N VAL A 11 3.19 -4.71 0.19
CA VAL A 11 4.53 -4.82 -0.40
C VAL A 11 5.14 -6.15 0.05
N PRO A 12 5.73 -6.95 -0.84
CA PRO A 12 6.43 -8.16 -0.43
C PRO A 12 7.54 -7.81 0.58
N ALA A 13 7.58 -8.52 1.71
CA ALA A 13 8.69 -8.38 2.64
C ALA A 13 10.00 -8.82 1.96
N PRO A 14 11.13 -8.17 2.27
CA PRO A 14 12.43 -8.64 1.80
C PRO A 14 12.65 -10.09 2.28
N THR A 15 13.16 -10.93 1.40
CA THR A 15 13.46 -12.34 1.71
C THR A 15 14.96 -12.61 1.81
N ARG A 16 15.78 -11.60 1.46
CA ARG A 16 17.23 -11.63 1.54
C ARG A 16 17.74 -10.25 1.94
N PRO A 17 18.80 -10.18 2.76
CA PRO A 17 19.42 -8.91 3.09
C PRO A 17 20.17 -8.34 1.88
N ASN A 18 20.12 -7.02 1.73
CA ASN A 18 21.00 -6.25 0.87
C ASN A 18 22.45 -6.34 1.38
N LYS A 19 23.41 -6.03 0.50
CA LYS A 19 24.82 -5.96 0.87
C LYS A 19 25.16 -4.55 1.34
N TYR A 20 25.65 -4.44 2.57
CA TYR A 20 26.09 -3.19 3.16
C TYR A 20 27.60 -3.20 3.36
N LYS A 21 28.26 -2.08 3.03
CA LYS A 21 29.70 -1.95 3.16
C LYS A 21 30.09 -2.00 4.64
N GLY A 22 31.02 -2.88 4.99
CA GLY A 22 31.53 -2.99 6.36
C GLY A 22 30.68 -3.84 7.31
N ILE A 23 29.45 -4.18 6.94
CA ILE A 23 28.55 -4.98 7.77
C ILE A 23 28.61 -6.45 7.33
N LYS A 24 29.06 -7.31 8.25
CA LYS A 24 29.20 -8.76 8.00
C LYS A 24 28.02 -9.55 8.53
N ASP A 25 27.43 -9.10 9.64
CA ASP A 25 26.35 -9.80 10.31
C ASP A 25 25.12 -9.89 9.40
N ILE A 26 24.46 -11.05 9.38
CA ILE A 26 23.33 -11.27 8.47
C ILE A 26 22.05 -10.63 9.00
N ASP A 27 21.85 -10.65 10.32
CA ASP A 27 20.65 -10.13 10.97
C ASP A 27 20.66 -8.60 10.94
N GLU A 28 21.83 -7.99 11.16
CA GLU A 28 22.03 -6.55 11.02
C GLU A 28 21.73 -6.08 9.58
N ARG A 29 22.25 -6.78 8.56
CA ARG A 29 21.94 -6.45 7.17
C ARG A 29 20.45 -6.64 6.86
N MET A 30 19.82 -7.65 7.44
CA MET A 30 18.39 -7.90 7.24
C MET A 30 17.55 -6.79 7.89
N ALA A 31 17.91 -6.34 9.09
CA ALA A 31 17.28 -5.20 9.76
C ALA A 31 17.41 -3.93 8.92
N MET A 32 18.61 -3.59 8.44
CA MET A 32 18.81 -2.43 7.56
C MET A 32 17.99 -2.52 6.26
N THR A 33 17.89 -3.72 5.68
CA THR A 33 17.08 -3.94 4.47
C THR A 33 15.59 -3.71 4.75
N LEU A 34 15.12 -4.15 5.91
CA LEU A 34 13.74 -3.94 6.33
C LEU A 34 13.47 -2.46 6.62
N ASP A 35 14.39 -1.78 7.30
CA ASP A 35 14.31 -0.34 7.60
C ASP A 35 14.24 0.49 6.31
N GLU A 36 15.00 0.14 5.28
CA GLU A 36 14.90 0.80 3.97
C GLU A 36 13.48 0.71 3.39
N VAL A 37 12.85 -0.47 3.45
CA VAL A 37 11.48 -0.65 2.94
C VAL A 37 10.48 0.14 3.78
N LEU A 38 10.56 0.05 5.11
CA LEU A 38 9.66 0.75 6.03
C LEU A 38 9.78 2.27 5.86
N ASN A 39 11.00 2.79 5.85
CA ASN A 39 11.25 4.23 5.72
C ASN A 39 10.88 4.74 4.32
N ALA A 40 11.12 3.98 3.25
CA ALA A 40 10.72 4.37 1.91
C ALA A 40 9.20 4.51 1.76
N GLU A 41 8.42 3.67 2.44
CA GLU A 41 6.96 3.79 2.44
C GLU A 41 6.47 4.90 3.38
N ALA A 42 7.09 5.05 4.56
CA ALA A 42 6.82 6.16 5.47
C ALA A 42 7.04 7.53 4.81
N GLN A 43 8.11 7.70 4.03
CA GLN A 43 8.38 8.92 3.26
C GLN A 43 7.29 9.25 2.23
N LYS A 44 6.54 8.25 1.76
CA LYS A 44 5.40 8.40 0.83
C LYS A 44 4.06 8.61 1.56
N GLY A 45 4.10 8.79 2.89
CA GLY A 45 2.94 9.00 3.74
C GLY A 45 2.18 7.73 4.09
N TRP A 46 2.80 6.55 3.97
CA TRP A 46 2.20 5.27 4.37
C TRP A 46 2.60 4.90 5.80
N SER A 47 1.64 4.43 6.60
CA SER A 47 1.86 3.91 7.95
C SER A 47 1.89 2.39 7.94
N TYR A 48 2.83 1.77 8.66
CA TYR A 48 2.88 0.31 8.79
C TYR A 48 1.71 -0.20 9.63
N ALA A 49 0.96 -1.17 9.08
CA ALA A 49 -0.22 -1.75 9.72
C ALA A 49 0.02 -3.20 10.20
N GLY A 50 1.03 -3.89 9.66
CA GLY A 50 1.38 -5.25 10.06
C GLY A 50 1.89 -6.09 8.90
N SER A 51 2.08 -7.39 9.15
CA SER A 51 2.54 -8.35 8.15
C SER A 51 1.54 -9.49 7.98
N GLN A 52 1.40 -9.98 6.75
CA GLN A 52 0.55 -11.13 6.42
C GLN A 52 1.32 -12.16 5.60
N ILE A 53 1.16 -13.44 5.92
CA ILE A 53 1.74 -14.55 5.14
C ILE A 53 0.64 -15.13 4.25
N LEU A 54 0.93 -15.28 2.95
CA LEU A 54 0.03 -15.85 1.95
C LEU A 54 0.75 -16.93 1.14
N GLY A 55 0.12 -18.09 0.98
CA GLY A 55 0.59 -19.14 0.09
C GLY A 55 0.09 -18.92 -1.33
N CYS A 56 0.98 -18.70 -2.28
CA CYS A 56 0.66 -18.50 -3.69
C CYS A 56 1.23 -19.63 -4.55
N GLU A 57 0.46 -20.12 -5.53
CA GLU A 57 1.00 -21.03 -6.53
C GLU A 57 1.89 -20.27 -7.53
N ARG A 58 3.15 -20.71 -7.68
CA ARG A 58 4.06 -20.18 -8.69
C ARG A 58 4.48 -21.29 -9.66
N LYS A 59 4.39 -20.99 -10.96
CA LYS A 59 4.92 -21.87 -12.00
C LYS A 59 6.44 -21.87 -11.95
N ARG A 60 7.06 -23.04 -11.75
CA ARG A 60 8.51 -23.20 -11.83
C ARG A 60 8.93 -23.52 -13.28
N GLY A 61 9.15 -22.48 -14.08
CA GLY A 61 9.59 -22.66 -15.47
C GLY A 61 8.57 -23.41 -16.35
N LEU A 62 8.95 -23.71 -17.60
CA LEU A 62 8.00 -24.19 -18.61
C LEU A 62 7.56 -25.64 -18.43
N PHE A 63 8.39 -26.49 -17.83
CA PHE A 63 8.17 -27.95 -17.73
C PHE A 63 7.98 -28.48 -16.30
N ARG A 64 7.92 -27.63 -15.26
CA ARG A 64 7.70 -28.11 -13.88
C ARG A 64 6.31 -27.78 -13.38
N ARG A 65 5.85 -28.59 -12.43
CA ARG A 65 4.58 -28.38 -11.72
C ARG A 65 4.63 -27.06 -10.94
N SER A 66 3.46 -26.47 -10.72
CA SER A 66 3.33 -25.34 -9.80
C SER A 66 3.76 -25.77 -8.40
N GLU A 67 4.47 -24.88 -7.71
CA GLU A 67 4.83 -25.04 -6.31
C GLU A 67 4.10 -23.96 -5.51
N ARG A 68 3.56 -24.34 -4.35
CA ARG A 68 3.03 -23.37 -3.38
C ARG A 68 4.19 -22.70 -2.66
N VAL A 69 4.27 -21.38 -2.78
CA VAL A 69 5.30 -20.56 -2.14
C VAL A 69 4.61 -19.60 -1.17
N ASP A 70 4.99 -19.69 0.11
CA ASP A 70 4.55 -18.74 1.11
C ASP A 70 5.35 -17.44 0.98
N THR A 71 4.63 -16.33 0.83
CA THR A 71 5.20 -14.99 0.72
C THR A 71 4.65 -14.13 1.86
N THR A 72 5.56 -13.51 2.61
CA THR A 72 5.19 -12.49 3.60
C THR A 72 5.03 -11.15 2.91
N PHE A 73 3.95 -10.46 3.19
CA PHE A 73 3.67 -9.09 2.76
C PHE A 73 3.65 -8.16 3.96
N LEU A 74 4.29 -7.00 3.81
CA LEU A 74 4.13 -5.85 4.69
C LEU A 74 2.91 -5.07 4.22
N ILE A 75 2.01 -4.80 5.15
CA ILE A 75 0.76 -4.07 4.92
C ILE A 75 0.94 -2.66 5.46
N PHE A 76 0.60 -1.69 4.62
CA PHE A 76 0.60 -0.28 4.94
C PHE A 76 -0.77 0.32 4.74
N SER A 77 -1.08 1.38 5.48
CA SER A 77 -2.32 2.13 5.35
C SER A 77 -2.09 3.63 5.39
N ARG A 78 -2.98 4.40 4.78
CA ARG A 78 -3.05 5.86 4.97
C ARG A 78 -4.47 6.37 4.73
N PRO A 79 -4.84 7.54 5.27
CA PRO A 79 -6.11 8.18 4.95
C PRO A 79 -6.17 8.56 3.47
N LYS A 80 -7.31 8.32 2.82
CA LYS A 80 -7.58 8.89 1.50
C LYS A 80 -7.76 10.40 1.63
N PRO A 81 -7.33 11.18 0.63
CA PRO A 81 -7.70 12.59 0.56
C PRO A 81 -9.23 12.69 0.54
N SER A 82 -9.80 13.41 1.50
CA SER A 82 -11.24 13.65 1.54
C SER A 82 -11.68 14.25 0.21
N ARG A 83 -12.63 13.61 -0.47
CA ARG A 83 -13.32 14.23 -1.59
C ARG A 83 -14.15 15.37 -1.02
N VAL A 84 -13.64 16.59 -1.11
CA VAL A 84 -14.48 17.77 -0.93
C VAL A 84 -15.50 17.72 -2.05
N MET A 85 -16.73 17.28 -1.74
CA MET A 85 -17.85 17.48 -2.65
C MET A 85 -17.97 18.99 -2.82
N ALA A 86 -17.83 19.46 -4.06
CA ALA A 86 -18.21 20.82 -4.39
C ALA A 86 -19.65 21.04 -3.88
N PRO A 87 -19.97 22.21 -3.30
CA PRO A 87 -21.34 22.50 -2.90
C PRO A 87 -22.23 22.25 -4.12
N ALA A 88 -23.28 21.45 -3.96
CA ALA A 88 -24.26 21.26 -5.00
C ALA A 88 -24.71 22.64 -5.46
N GLU A 89 -24.44 22.97 -6.72
CA GLU A 89 -24.95 24.18 -7.34
C GLU A 89 -26.46 24.14 -7.15
N THR A 90 -26.96 25.00 -6.27
CA THR A 90 -28.40 25.24 -6.16
C THR A 90 -28.72 26.02 -7.42
N THR A 91 -29.08 25.30 -8.50
CA THR A 91 -29.68 25.92 -9.68
C THR A 91 -30.88 26.70 -9.19
N PRO A 92 -30.84 28.05 -9.18
CA PRO A 92 -32.05 28.81 -8.91
C PRO A 92 -32.99 28.48 -10.06
N GLY A 93 -34.18 27.99 -9.71
CA GLY A 93 -35.20 27.62 -10.69
C GLY A 93 -35.37 28.73 -11.70
N LEU A 94 -35.29 28.38 -12.98
CA LEU A 94 -35.66 29.26 -14.07
C LEU A 94 -37.18 29.47 -13.94
N GLY A 95 -37.55 30.52 -13.21
CA GLY A 95 -38.92 30.99 -13.09
C GLY A 95 -39.43 31.29 -14.48
N SER A 96 -40.45 30.52 -14.88
CA SER A 96 -41.35 30.83 -15.97
C SER A 96 -41.86 32.26 -15.79
N VAL A 97 -41.57 33.14 -16.74
CA VAL A 97 -42.33 34.38 -16.93
C VAL A 97 -43.09 34.21 -18.23
N HIS A 98 -44.37 33.86 -18.08
CA HIS A 98 -45.38 34.10 -19.10
C HIS A 98 -45.69 35.61 -19.15
N ASP A 99 -46.16 36.04 -20.32
CA ASP A 99 -46.76 37.34 -20.67
C ASP A 99 -45.75 38.51 -20.80
N ILE A 100 -45.72 39.28 -21.89
CA ILE A 100 -46.80 40.06 -22.55
C ILE A 100 -46.58 40.11 -24.08
#